data_AF-A0A7C4KWG2-F1
#
_entry.id   AF-A0A7C4KWG2-F1
#
_cell.length_a   1.000
_cell.length_b   1.000
_cell.length_c   1.000
_cell.angle_alpha   90.00
_cell.angle_beta   90.00
_cell.angle_gamma   90.00
#
_symmetry.space_group_name_H-M   'P 1'
#
loop_
_entity.id
_entity.type
_entity.pdbx_description
1 polymer ?
#
loop_
_entity_poly.entity_id
_entity_poly.type
_entity_poly.pdbx_seq_one_letter_code
_entity_poly.pdbx_strand_id
1 'polypeptide(L)'
;LAELVVDAVLSVAEDVDGKLKVDLDNIKLEKKKGESIDETQLIHGVVLDKEIVHPGMPKRIEDAKIAILDCPLEIEKTEITAKINITSPEQMKKFLDEEASMLKAMVDKIVESGANFVVVQKGIDDIAQHYLAKKGIAAVRRAKRSDIELLAKASGARIVTNVEDLTPADLGYAKLVEERRVGKDKMVFIEGCKNPKAVTILIRGGSDRFVDEAERSLHDAKCVVRNVIQDPWLVAGGGAPEIEISMRLKEYARGFSGREQLAIMKFAEALEEIPLTLAENSGLDPVDIIVELRAAHTKGEKNTGINVFTGKVTDMLKEGIVEPAIVKKQAIKSATEAAIALLKIDDIIAAAAPKKEKEEKRGPESEGLGMAE
;
A
#
# COMPACT_ATOMS: atom_id res chain seq x y z
N LEU A 1 -2.10 17.10 -4.18
CA LEU A 1 -1.48 15.79 -3.89
C LEU A 1 -0.38 15.87 -2.83
N ALA A 2 0.64 16.74 -2.96
CA ALA A 2 1.74 16.82 -1.99
C ALA A 2 1.26 17.08 -0.55
N GLU A 3 0.38 18.07 -0.36
CA GLU A 3 -0.25 18.38 0.93
C GLU A 3 -0.97 17.17 1.53
N LEU A 4 -1.80 16.47 0.74
CA LEU A 4 -2.49 15.24 1.17
C LEU A 4 -1.54 14.15 1.68
N VAL A 5 -0.39 13.97 1.02
CA VAL A 5 0.61 12.97 1.43
C VAL A 5 1.25 13.38 2.74
N VAL A 6 1.61 14.65 2.90
CA VAL A 6 2.20 15.16 4.14
C VAL A 6 1.21 15.01 5.30
N ASP A 7 -0.04 15.42 5.11
CA ASP A 7 -1.09 15.28 6.12
C ASP A 7 -1.37 13.82 6.48
N ALA A 8 -1.40 12.93 5.49
CA ALA A 8 -1.58 11.50 5.70
C ALA A 8 -0.44 10.90 6.53
N VAL A 9 0.81 11.24 6.19
CA VAL A 9 2.00 10.72 6.89
C VAL A 9 2.11 11.29 8.29
N LEU A 10 1.83 12.58 8.49
CA LEU A 10 1.83 13.20 9.82
C LEU A 10 0.73 12.62 10.72
N SER A 11 -0.44 12.27 10.15
CA SER A 11 -1.53 11.65 10.90
C SER A 11 -1.18 10.28 11.47
N VAL A 12 -0.31 9.52 10.80
CA VAL A 12 0.11 8.17 11.23
C VAL A 12 1.47 8.14 11.94
N ALA A 13 2.13 9.29 12.08
CA ALA A 13 3.43 9.38 12.74
C ALA A 13 3.28 9.14 14.24
N GLU A 14 4.05 8.18 14.76
CA GLU A 14 4.06 7.86 16.19
C GLU A 14 5.40 8.27 16.81
N ASP A 15 5.35 8.90 17.97
CA ASP A 15 6.53 9.11 18.79
C ASP A 15 6.85 7.82 19.55
N VAL A 16 7.97 7.19 19.17
CA VAL A 16 8.52 6.01 19.85
C VAL A 16 9.89 6.39 20.38
N ASP A 17 10.00 6.48 21.70
CA ASP A 17 11.26 6.79 22.40
C ASP A 17 11.93 8.10 21.96
N GLY A 18 11.13 9.14 21.66
CA GLY A 18 11.62 10.46 21.23
C GLY A 18 12.03 10.51 19.76
N LYS A 19 11.70 9.47 18.97
CA LYS A 19 11.89 9.42 17.53
C LYS A 19 10.55 9.18 16.85
N LEU A 20 10.23 10.03 15.88
CA LEU A 20 9.05 9.86 15.05
C LEU A 20 9.26 8.66 14.12
N LYS A 21 8.43 7.64 14.30
CA LYS A 21 8.36 6.47 13.43
C LYS A 21 7.05 6.50 12.67
N VAL A 22 7.15 6.33 11.36
CA VAL A 22 6.01 6.25 10.46
C VAL A 22 5.96 4.85 9.89
N ASP A 23 4.82 4.19 10.06
CA ASP A 23 4.48 2.93 9.41
C ASP A 23 3.62 3.23 8.17
N LEU A 24 4.12 2.93 6.97
CA LEU A 24 3.44 3.24 5.72
C LEU A 24 2.27 2.29 5.43
N ASP A 25 2.22 1.15 6.12
CA ASP A 25 1.11 0.20 5.99
C ASP A 25 -0.18 0.79 6.57
N ASN A 26 -0.05 1.74 7.51
CA ASN A 26 -1.18 2.49 8.07
C ASN A 26 -1.82 3.49 7.09
N ILE A 27 -1.17 3.79 5.96
CA ILE A 27 -1.70 4.68 4.92
C ILE A 27 -2.20 3.83 3.77
N LYS A 28 -3.51 3.68 3.71
CA LYS A 28 -4.18 2.94 2.63
C LYS A 28 -4.31 3.82 1.40
N LEU A 29 -3.87 3.31 0.25
CA LEU A 29 -4.18 3.89 -1.06
C LEU A 29 -5.35 3.10 -1.64
N GLU A 30 -6.49 3.73 -1.82
CA GLU A 30 -7.68 3.12 -2.42
C GLU A 30 -7.94 3.79 -3.76
N LYS A 31 -8.06 2.99 -4.82
CA LYS A 31 -8.14 3.50 -6.19
C LYS A 31 -9.50 3.28 -6.80
N LYS A 32 -10.09 4.34 -7.35
CA LYS A 32 -11.34 4.24 -8.11
C LYS A 32 -11.33 5.10 -9.35
N LYS A 33 -11.67 4.49 -10.47
CA LYS A 33 -11.90 5.16 -11.75
C LYS A 33 -13.07 6.13 -11.67
N GLY A 34 -12.94 7.24 -12.39
CA GLY A 34 -13.90 8.32 -12.46
C GLY A 34 -13.32 9.61 -11.88
N GLU A 35 -13.88 10.74 -12.32
CA GLU A 35 -13.46 12.10 -11.94
C GLU A 35 -12.02 12.47 -12.36
N SER A 36 -11.60 13.69 -11.98
CA SER A 36 -10.24 14.18 -12.13
C SER A 36 -9.35 13.63 -11.00
N ILE A 37 -8.03 13.67 -11.21
CA ILE A 37 -7.05 13.39 -10.15
C ILE A 37 -7.12 14.42 -9.02
N ASP A 38 -7.59 15.63 -9.32
CA ASP A 38 -7.74 16.72 -8.36
C ASP A 38 -8.83 16.44 -7.31
N GLU A 39 -9.76 15.53 -7.62
CA GLU A 39 -10.79 15.04 -6.70
C GLU A 39 -10.26 13.95 -5.74
N THR A 40 -8.96 13.67 -5.76
CA THR A 40 -8.31 12.78 -4.79
C THR A 40 -8.39 13.39 -3.39
N GLN A 41 -8.86 12.60 -2.43
CA GLN A 41 -9.16 13.08 -1.08
C GLN A 41 -8.46 12.25 -0.01
N LEU A 42 -8.03 12.92 1.07
CA LEU A 42 -7.60 12.27 2.30
C LEU A 42 -8.80 12.05 3.20
N ILE A 43 -8.99 10.80 3.59
CA ILE A 43 -10.07 10.35 4.46
C ILE A 43 -9.45 9.97 5.80
N HIS A 44 -9.83 10.70 6.86
CA HIS A 44 -9.46 10.40 8.23
C HIS A 44 -10.25 9.20 8.76
N GLY A 45 -9.85 8.03 8.29
CA GLY A 45 -10.44 6.74 8.60
C GLY A 45 -10.16 5.71 7.49
N VAL A 46 -11.07 4.76 7.31
CA VAL A 46 -10.88 3.62 6.40
C VAL A 46 -11.99 3.56 5.36
N VAL A 47 -11.60 3.43 4.10
CA VAL A 47 -12.55 3.11 3.01
C VAL A 47 -12.49 1.61 2.74
N LEU A 48 -13.65 0.96 2.71
CA LEU A 48 -13.81 -0.44 2.33
C LEU A 48 -14.41 -0.51 0.93
N ASP A 49 -13.71 -1.16 0.00
CA ASP A 49 -14.23 -1.50 -1.33
C ASP A 49 -15.21 -2.68 -1.26
N LYS A 50 -16.29 -2.46 -0.51
CA LYS A 50 -17.38 -3.39 -0.25
C LYS A 50 -18.68 -2.63 -0.11
N GLU A 51 -19.77 -3.34 -0.34
CA GLU A 51 -21.13 -2.85 -0.15
C GLU A 51 -21.70 -3.41 1.15
N ILE A 52 -22.75 -2.75 1.65
CA ILE A 52 -23.54 -3.28 2.76
C ILE A 52 -24.30 -4.52 2.26
N VAL A 53 -24.23 -5.61 3.03
CA VAL A 53 -24.63 -6.94 2.56
C VAL A 53 -26.12 -7.06 2.25
N HIS A 54 -26.97 -6.40 3.02
CA HIS A 54 -28.42 -6.54 2.91
C HIS A 54 -29.09 -5.18 2.65
N PRO A 55 -30.00 -5.05 1.65
CA PRO A 55 -30.60 -3.77 1.26
C PRO A 55 -31.49 -3.14 2.34
N GLY A 56 -32.01 -3.92 3.28
CA GLY A 56 -32.75 -3.44 4.45
C GLY A 56 -31.90 -2.89 5.59
N MET A 57 -30.56 -2.90 5.47
CA MET A 57 -29.66 -2.31 6.47
C MET A 57 -29.51 -0.78 6.26
N PRO A 58 -29.23 -0.02 7.34
CA PRO A 58 -29.01 1.42 7.20
C PRO A 58 -27.75 1.70 6.39
N LYS A 59 -27.86 2.60 5.41
CA LYS A 59 -26.73 3.02 4.57
C LYS A 59 -25.88 4.11 5.17
N ARG A 60 -26.39 4.79 6.19
CA ARG A 60 -25.73 5.87 6.89
C ARG A 60 -25.97 5.72 8.38
N ILE A 61 -24.88 5.73 9.15
CA ILE A 61 -24.87 5.57 10.60
C ILE A 61 -24.03 6.70 11.18
N GLU A 62 -24.63 7.47 12.07
CA GLU A 62 -23.94 8.48 12.87
C GLU A 62 -23.56 7.87 14.22
N ASP A 63 -22.40 8.26 14.76
CA ASP A 63 -21.83 7.70 16.00
C ASP A 63 -21.77 6.17 15.98
N ALA A 64 -21.11 5.65 14.94
CA ALA A 64 -20.97 4.22 14.73
C ALA A 64 -20.11 3.57 15.81
N LYS A 65 -20.66 2.51 16.42
CA LYS A 65 -20.00 1.53 17.28
C LYS A 65 -19.66 0.31 16.44
N ILE A 66 -18.37 0.16 16.15
CA ILE A 66 -17.85 -0.76 15.15
C ILE A 66 -17.42 -2.06 15.83
N ALA A 67 -18.03 -3.18 15.46
CA ALA A 67 -17.54 -4.51 15.81
C ALA A 67 -16.72 -5.09 14.65
N ILE A 68 -15.58 -5.68 14.97
CA ILE A 68 -14.67 -6.29 14.00
C ILE A 68 -14.51 -7.77 14.32
N LEU A 69 -14.90 -8.63 13.38
CA LEU A 69 -14.95 -10.08 13.56
C LEU A 69 -14.06 -10.81 12.53
N ASP A 70 -13.20 -11.71 13.01
CA ASP A 70 -12.42 -12.65 12.17
C ASP A 70 -13.11 -14.04 12.04
N CYS A 71 -14.20 -14.27 12.78
CA CYS A 71 -15.05 -15.45 12.62
C CYS A 71 -16.10 -15.27 11.50
N PRO A 72 -16.59 -16.36 10.90
CA PRO A 72 -17.77 -16.29 10.03
C PRO A 72 -19.04 -16.16 10.88
N LEU A 73 -20.04 -15.47 10.35
CA LEU A 73 -21.40 -15.52 10.90
C LEU A 73 -22.20 -16.59 10.15
N GLU A 74 -21.72 -17.81 10.22
CA GLU A 74 -22.23 -18.99 9.52
C GLU A 74 -22.15 -20.20 10.46
N ILE A 75 -22.91 -21.26 10.15
CA ILE A 75 -22.86 -22.49 10.94
C ILE A 75 -21.57 -23.22 10.61
N GLU A 76 -20.64 -23.23 11.56
CA GLU A 76 -19.36 -23.89 11.40
C GLU A 76 -19.52 -25.42 11.48
N LYS A 77 -18.85 -26.11 10.56
CA LYS A 77 -18.73 -27.56 10.62
C LYS A 77 -17.61 -27.91 11.60
N THR A 78 -17.84 -28.95 12.40
CA THR A 78 -16.82 -29.48 13.29
C THR A 78 -15.59 -29.95 12.51
N GLU A 79 -14.39 -29.77 13.07
CA GLU A 79 -13.14 -30.23 12.44
C GLU A 79 -13.12 -31.76 12.24
N ILE A 80 -13.75 -32.48 13.17
CA ILE A 80 -14.01 -33.92 13.03
C ILE A 80 -15.24 -34.09 12.15
N THR A 81 -15.16 -34.97 11.15
CA THR A 81 -16.29 -35.31 10.27
C THR A 81 -17.48 -35.82 11.07
N ALA A 82 -18.41 -34.93 11.41
CA ALA A 82 -19.69 -35.26 12.00
C ALA A 82 -20.74 -35.39 10.90
N LYS A 83 -21.53 -36.47 10.94
CA LYS A 83 -22.69 -36.65 10.08
C LYS A 83 -23.93 -36.77 10.93
N ILE A 84 -24.96 -36.04 10.56
CA ILE A 84 -26.24 -36.06 11.26
C ILE A 84 -27.08 -37.17 10.65
N ASN A 85 -27.51 -38.12 11.49
CA ASN A 85 -28.39 -39.20 11.08
C ASN A 85 -29.83 -38.84 11.44
N ILE A 86 -30.61 -38.46 10.42
CA ILE A 86 -32.01 -38.07 10.59
C ILE A 86 -32.87 -39.33 10.46
N THR A 87 -33.57 -39.70 11.53
CA THR A 87 -34.43 -40.89 11.60
C THR A 87 -35.92 -40.58 11.49
N SER A 88 -36.31 -39.31 11.52
CA SER A 88 -37.71 -38.88 11.43
C SER A 88 -37.85 -37.49 10.80
N PRO A 89 -38.99 -37.18 10.14
CA PRO A 89 -39.26 -35.85 9.59
C PRO A 89 -39.25 -34.73 10.64
N GLU A 90 -39.65 -35.02 11.88
CA GLU A 90 -39.67 -34.05 12.98
C GLU A 90 -38.25 -33.63 13.42
N GLN A 91 -37.30 -34.57 13.38
CA GLN A 91 -35.89 -34.26 13.65
C GLN A 91 -35.30 -33.32 12.59
N MET A 92 -35.73 -33.45 11.33
CA MET A 92 -35.31 -32.52 10.27
C MET A 92 -35.73 -31.08 10.58
N LYS A 93 -37.00 -30.89 11.01
CA LYS A 93 -37.49 -29.57 11.37
C LYS A 93 -36.78 -28.99 12.59
N LYS A 94 -36.62 -29.80 13.66
CA LYS A 94 -35.88 -29.37 14.87
C LYS A 94 -34.45 -28.95 14.55
N PHE A 95 -33.79 -29.65 13.62
CA PHE A 95 -32.44 -29.32 13.21
C PHE A 95 -32.38 -27.95 12.50
N LEU A 96 -33.27 -27.71 11.54
CA LEU A 96 -33.35 -26.40 10.85
C LEU A 96 -33.69 -25.25 11.82
N ASP A 97 -34.60 -25.51 12.77
CA ASP A 97 -34.98 -24.54 13.79
C ASP A 97 -33.79 -24.23 14.72
N GLU A 98 -32.99 -25.25 15.08
CA GLU A 98 -31.79 -25.09 15.92
C GLU A 98 -30.68 -24.34 15.18
N GLU A 99 -30.42 -24.66 13.90
CA GLU A 99 -29.49 -23.92 13.04
C GLU A 99 -29.84 -22.42 12.98
N ALA A 100 -31.11 -22.10 12.77
CA ALA A 100 -31.58 -20.72 12.79
C ALA A 100 -31.46 -20.07 14.18
N SER A 101 -31.67 -20.84 15.26
CA SER A 101 -31.51 -20.39 16.64
C SER A 101 -30.05 -20.04 16.96
N MET A 102 -29.09 -20.85 16.53
CA MET A 102 -27.66 -20.59 16.70
C MET A 102 -27.22 -19.30 16.01
N LEU A 103 -27.62 -19.12 14.74
CA LEU A 103 -27.32 -17.89 13.99
C LEU A 103 -27.97 -16.67 14.65
N LYS A 104 -29.19 -16.82 15.15
CA LYS A 104 -29.88 -15.76 15.88
C LYS A 104 -29.16 -15.41 17.18
N ALA A 105 -28.68 -16.39 17.93
CA ALA A 105 -27.93 -16.18 19.17
C ALA A 105 -26.62 -15.39 18.91
N MET A 106 -25.89 -15.70 17.84
CA MET A 106 -24.72 -14.92 17.41
C MET A 106 -25.08 -13.45 17.11
N VAL A 107 -26.18 -13.21 16.39
CA VAL A 107 -26.63 -11.85 16.09
C VAL A 107 -27.10 -11.12 17.35
N ASP A 108 -27.84 -11.79 18.24
CA ASP A 108 -28.31 -11.20 19.49
C ASP A 108 -27.12 -10.83 20.40
N LYS A 109 -26.02 -11.59 20.40
CA LYS A 109 -24.75 -11.20 21.07
C LYS A 109 -24.15 -9.91 20.54
N ILE A 110 -24.14 -9.74 19.22
CA ILE A 110 -23.70 -8.48 18.59
C ILE A 110 -24.58 -7.31 19.02
N VAL A 111 -25.90 -7.52 19.06
CA VAL A 111 -26.86 -6.51 19.53
C VAL A 111 -26.64 -6.17 21.01
N GLU A 112 -26.39 -7.18 21.86
CA GLU A 112 -26.07 -7.01 23.29
C GLU A 112 -24.80 -6.19 23.53
N SER A 113 -23.79 -6.33 22.67
CA SER A 113 -22.58 -5.49 22.73
C SER A 113 -22.89 -4.00 22.48
N GLY A 114 -24.00 -3.71 21.80
CA GLY A 114 -24.41 -2.37 21.39
C GLY A 114 -23.80 -1.89 20.08
N ALA A 115 -23.22 -2.79 19.27
CA ALA A 115 -22.68 -2.47 17.95
C ALA A 115 -23.80 -2.10 16.97
N ASN A 116 -23.56 -1.08 16.13
CA ASN A 116 -24.47 -0.67 15.06
C ASN A 116 -23.85 -0.86 13.66
N PHE A 117 -22.55 -1.12 13.58
CA PHE A 117 -21.83 -1.47 12.37
C PHE A 117 -20.90 -2.66 12.62
N VAL A 118 -20.94 -3.68 11.75
CA VAL A 118 -20.16 -4.91 11.89
C VAL A 118 -19.35 -5.16 10.63
N VAL A 119 -18.05 -5.41 10.80
CA VAL A 119 -17.17 -5.82 9.70
C VAL A 119 -16.67 -7.22 9.97
N VAL A 120 -16.94 -8.12 9.03
CA VAL A 120 -16.60 -9.55 9.12
C VAL A 120 -15.57 -9.91 8.05
N GLN A 121 -14.47 -10.55 8.45
CA GLN A 121 -13.42 -11.02 7.53
C GLN A 121 -13.91 -12.15 6.62
N LYS A 122 -14.75 -13.02 7.16
CA LYS A 122 -15.30 -14.19 6.46
C LYS A 122 -16.71 -13.92 5.95
N GLY A 123 -17.52 -14.96 5.78
CA GLY A 123 -18.89 -14.84 5.29
C GLY A 123 -19.91 -14.50 6.39
N ILE A 124 -21.12 -14.19 5.94
CA ILE A 124 -22.30 -13.94 6.77
C ILE A 124 -23.46 -14.66 6.08
N ASP A 125 -24.10 -15.59 6.78
CA ASP A 125 -25.25 -16.34 6.30
C ASP A 125 -26.46 -15.42 6.02
N ASP A 126 -27.32 -15.77 5.07
CA ASP A 126 -28.47 -14.95 4.69
C ASP A 126 -29.50 -14.81 5.84
N ILE A 127 -29.63 -15.83 6.70
CA ILE A 127 -30.48 -15.76 7.90
C ILE A 127 -29.89 -14.74 8.88
N ALA A 128 -28.59 -14.76 9.10
CA ALA A 128 -27.90 -13.80 9.97
C ALA A 128 -27.99 -12.37 9.41
N GLN A 129 -27.83 -12.19 8.09
CA GLN A 129 -28.02 -10.89 7.42
C GLN A 129 -29.44 -10.34 7.65
N HIS A 130 -30.46 -11.20 7.55
CA HIS A 130 -31.84 -10.80 7.79
C HIS A 130 -32.08 -10.35 9.23
N TYR A 131 -31.53 -11.07 10.21
CA TYR A 131 -31.64 -10.67 11.62
C TYR A 131 -30.91 -9.36 11.93
N LEU A 132 -29.70 -9.17 11.38
CA LEU A 132 -28.95 -7.92 11.52
C LEU A 132 -29.72 -6.73 10.92
N ALA A 133 -30.30 -6.90 9.73
CA ALA A 133 -31.11 -5.88 9.08
C ALA A 133 -32.36 -5.52 9.90
N LYS A 134 -33.07 -6.52 10.46
CA LYS A 134 -34.24 -6.29 11.33
C LYS A 134 -33.89 -5.51 12.60
N LYS A 135 -32.67 -5.66 13.10
CA LYS A 135 -32.15 -4.94 14.27
C LYS A 135 -31.53 -3.59 13.90
N GLY A 136 -31.47 -3.23 12.61
CA GLY A 136 -30.91 -1.97 12.14
C GLY A 136 -29.38 -1.90 12.21
N ILE A 137 -28.68 -3.04 12.17
CA ILE A 137 -27.22 -3.11 12.19
C ILE A 137 -26.73 -3.27 10.75
N ALA A 138 -25.84 -2.38 10.29
CA ALA A 138 -25.20 -2.55 8.99
C ALA A 138 -24.01 -3.49 9.09
N ALA A 139 -23.84 -4.33 8.08
CA ALA A 139 -22.77 -5.31 8.04
C ALA A 139 -22.04 -5.33 6.70
N VAL A 140 -20.73 -5.56 6.76
CA VAL A 140 -19.86 -5.83 5.62
C VAL A 140 -19.25 -7.23 5.79
N ARG A 141 -19.34 -8.05 4.75
CA ARG A 141 -18.75 -9.41 4.72
C ARG A 141 -17.53 -9.48 3.82
N ARG A 142 -16.68 -10.48 4.05
CA ARG A 142 -15.48 -10.78 3.25
C ARG A 142 -14.55 -9.57 3.13
N ALA A 143 -14.38 -8.83 4.22
CA ALA A 143 -13.41 -7.73 4.28
C ALA A 143 -11.98 -8.31 4.25
N LYS A 144 -11.05 -7.60 3.62
CA LYS A 144 -9.64 -8.04 3.57
C LYS A 144 -9.05 -7.93 4.97
N ARG A 145 -8.14 -8.85 5.32
CA ARG A 145 -7.42 -8.81 6.61
C ARG A 145 -6.70 -7.49 6.84
N SER A 146 -6.02 -6.97 5.80
CA SER A 146 -5.35 -5.66 5.85
C SER A 146 -6.32 -4.52 6.18
N ASP A 147 -7.53 -4.54 5.61
CA ASP A 147 -8.55 -3.51 5.85
C ASP A 147 -9.08 -3.57 7.29
N ILE A 148 -9.23 -4.78 7.82
CA ILE A 148 -9.66 -5.02 9.21
C ILE A 148 -8.62 -4.54 10.21
N GLU A 149 -7.34 -4.84 9.97
CA GLU A 149 -6.24 -4.38 10.81
C GLU A 149 -6.14 -2.84 10.81
N LEU A 150 -6.34 -2.21 9.65
CA LEU A 150 -6.42 -0.75 9.53
C LEU A 150 -7.63 -0.17 10.26
N LEU A 151 -8.80 -0.80 10.11
CA LEU A 151 -10.02 -0.35 10.77
C LEU A 151 -9.91 -0.47 12.29
N ALA A 152 -9.30 -1.55 12.79
CA ALA A 152 -9.00 -1.72 14.20
C ALA A 152 -8.11 -0.58 14.73
N LYS A 153 -7.02 -0.26 14.02
CA LYS A 153 -6.13 0.86 14.36
C LYS A 153 -6.83 2.22 14.32
N ALA A 154 -7.64 2.48 13.29
CA ALA A 154 -8.32 3.77 13.14
C ALA A 154 -9.43 3.96 14.17
N SER A 155 -10.32 2.97 14.31
CA SER A 155 -11.51 3.05 15.17
C SER A 155 -11.22 2.77 16.65
N GLY A 156 -10.08 2.15 16.96
CA GLY A 156 -9.74 1.66 18.30
C GLY A 156 -10.43 0.35 18.67
N ALA A 157 -11.13 -0.29 17.74
CA ALA A 157 -11.76 -1.60 17.95
C ALA A 157 -10.71 -2.70 18.14
N ARG A 158 -11.05 -3.72 18.92
CA ARG A 158 -10.30 -4.97 19.00
C ARG A 158 -10.86 -5.97 17.99
N ILE A 159 -9.98 -6.68 17.29
CA ILE A 159 -10.38 -7.78 16.40
C ILE A 159 -10.78 -8.96 17.29
N VAL A 160 -12.03 -9.40 17.17
CA VAL A 160 -12.59 -10.51 17.94
C VAL A 160 -12.68 -11.77 17.07
N THR A 161 -12.18 -12.89 17.59
CA THR A 161 -12.12 -14.17 16.89
C THR A 161 -13.35 -15.05 17.11
N ASN A 162 -14.13 -14.80 18.15
CA ASN A 162 -15.37 -15.52 18.44
C ASN A 162 -16.45 -14.52 18.87
N VAL A 163 -17.64 -14.61 18.27
CA VAL A 163 -18.77 -13.71 18.52
C VAL A 163 -19.20 -13.72 20.00
N GLU A 164 -19.03 -14.85 20.69
CA GLU A 164 -19.41 -14.98 22.10
C GLU A 164 -18.54 -14.13 23.05
N ASP A 165 -17.30 -13.87 22.65
CA ASP A 165 -16.34 -13.07 23.42
C ASP A 165 -16.52 -11.55 23.18
N LEU A 166 -17.43 -11.15 22.30
CA LEU A 166 -17.63 -9.76 21.93
C LEU A 166 -18.22 -8.96 23.10
N THR A 167 -17.45 -8.00 23.62
CA THR A 167 -17.91 -7.10 24.68
C THR A 167 -18.03 -5.65 24.19
N PRO A 168 -18.77 -4.78 24.90
CA PRO A 168 -18.81 -3.35 24.57
C PRO A 168 -17.44 -2.66 24.59
N ALA A 169 -16.45 -3.22 25.29
CA ALA A 169 -15.09 -2.67 25.36
C ALA A 169 -14.27 -2.93 24.08
N ASP A 170 -14.67 -3.93 23.28
CA ASP A 170 -14.00 -4.28 22.03
C ASP A 170 -14.45 -3.41 20.85
N LEU A 171 -15.52 -2.64 21.04
CA LEU A 171 -16.11 -1.82 20.00
C LEU A 171 -15.29 -0.57 19.71
N GLY A 172 -15.04 -0.33 18.43
CA GLY A 172 -14.45 0.91 17.94
C GLY A 172 -15.48 2.01 17.78
N TYR A 173 -15.00 3.23 17.52
CA TYR A 173 -15.86 4.38 17.28
C TYR A 173 -15.49 5.10 15.97
N ALA A 174 -16.51 5.44 15.18
CA ALA A 174 -16.41 6.38 14.07
C ALA A 174 -17.60 7.34 14.07
N LYS A 175 -17.37 8.60 13.74
CA LYS A 175 -18.42 9.63 13.69
C LYS A 175 -19.46 9.32 12.62
N LEU A 176 -19.03 8.85 11.45
CA LEU A 176 -19.91 8.59 10.31
C LEU A 176 -19.46 7.31 9.60
N VAL A 177 -20.41 6.40 9.38
CA VAL A 177 -20.26 5.27 8.46
C VAL A 177 -21.31 5.42 7.37
N GLU A 178 -20.88 5.48 6.12
CA GLU A 178 -21.77 5.72 4.98
C GLU A 178 -21.41 4.87 3.76
N GLU A 179 -22.39 4.20 3.18
CA GLU A 179 -22.27 3.60 1.85
C GLU A 179 -22.47 4.71 0.80
N ARG A 180 -21.37 5.11 0.15
CA ARG A 180 -21.40 6.07 -0.96
C ARG A 180 -21.12 5.37 -2.27
N ARG A 181 -21.71 5.91 -3.33
CA ARG A 181 -21.42 5.45 -4.69
C ARG A 181 -20.28 6.27 -5.27
N VAL A 182 -19.18 5.60 -5.62
CA VAL A 182 -17.99 6.23 -6.21
C VAL A 182 -17.86 5.70 -7.64
N GLY A 183 -18.23 6.53 -8.61
CA GLY A 183 -18.37 6.08 -9.99
C GLY A 183 -19.49 5.06 -10.15
N LYS A 184 -19.14 3.81 -10.44
CA LYS A 184 -20.12 2.72 -10.63
C LYS A 184 -20.32 1.85 -9.40
N ASP A 185 -19.31 1.75 -8.55
CA ASP A 185 -19.27 0.84 -7.40
C ASP A 185 -19.81 1.53 -6.14
N LYS A 186 -20.31 0.75 -5.20
CA LYS A 186 -20.57 1.24 -3.85
C LYS A 186 -19.44 0.86 -2.92
N MET A 187 -19.10 1.79 -2.03
CA MET A 187 -18.04 1.61 -1.05
C MET A 187 -18.52 2.12 0.29
N VAL A 188 -18.01 1.53 1.37
CA VAL A 188 -18.32 1.97 2.73
C VAL A 188 -17.19 2.87 3.22
N PHE A 189 -17.55 4.11 3.54
CA PHE A 189 -16.69 5.13 4.10
C PHE A 189 -16.86 5.13 5.62
N ILE A 190 -15.75 5.03 6.35
CA ILE A 190 -15.71 5.08 7.80
C ILE A 190 -14.88 6.29 8.18
N GLU A 191 -15.53 7.35 8.63
CA GLU A 191 -14.96 8.69 8.82
C GLU A 191 -15.07 9.17 10.27
N GLY A 192 -14.13 10.01 10.68
CA GLY A 192 -14.15 10.66 11.99
C GLY A 192 -13.89 9.69 13.14
N CYS A 193 -12.92 8.80 12.95
CA CYS A 193 -12.46 7.92 14.03
C CYS A 193 -11.68 8.72 15.10
N LYS A 194 -11.73 8.27 16.36
CA LYS A 194 -11.14 8.98 17.51
C LYS A 194 -9.63 9.21 17.41
N ASN A 195 -8.91 8.29 16.78
CA ASN A 195 -7.47 8.39 16.59
C ASN A 195 -7.11 7.70 15.27
N PRO A 196 -7.14 8.40 14.12
CA PRO A 196 -6.90 7.81 12.82
C PRO A 196 -5.40 7.55 12.63
N LYS A 197 -4.83 6.66 13.45
CA LYS A 197 -3.52 6.06 13.26
C LYS A 197 -3.44 5.29 11.94
N ALA A 198 -4.58 5.06 11.30
CA ALA A 198 -4.69 4.64 9.93
C ALA A 198 -5.60 5.61 9.15
N VAL A 199 -5.16 5.98 7.96
CA VAL A 199 -5.85 6.92 7.06
C VAL A 199 -5.92 6.32 5.66
N THR A 200 -6.87 6.80 4.86
CA THR A 200 -7.03 6.36 3.47
C THR A 200 -6.93 7.55 2.52
N ILE A 201 -6.09 7.44 1.49
CA ILE A 201 -6.10 8.35 0.34
C ILE A 201 -6.94 7.68 -0.75
N LEU A 202 -8.09 8.28 -1.08
CA LEU A 202 -8.94 7.82 -2.18
C LEU A 202 -8.49 8.52 -3.47
N ILE A 203 -7.85 7.75 -4.34
CA ILE A 203 -7.32 8.21 -5.62
C ILE A 203 -8.40 8.13 -6.68
N ARG A 204 -8.63 9.27 -7.35
CA ARG A 204 -9.57 9.43 -8.46
C ARG A 204 -8.80 9.63 -9.78
N GLY A 205 -9.46 9.37 -10.90
CA GLY A 205 -8.84 9.57 -12.21
C GLY A 205 -9.64 9.00 -13.37
N GLY A 206 -9.46 9.62 -14.54
CA GLY A 206 -10.26 9.32 -15.73
C GLY A 206 -10.02 7.95 -16.36
N SER A 207 -8.84 7.35 -16.13
CA SER A 207 -8.51 6.01 -16.65
C SER A 207 -7.72 5.19 -15.63
N ASP A 208 -7.83 3.87 -15.73
CA ASP A 208 -7.16 2.94 -14.81
C ASP A 208 -5.63 3.11 -14.85
N ARG A 209 -5.05 3.36 -16.04
CA ARG A 209 -3.62 3.64 -16.20
C ARG A 209 -3.17 4.90 -15.45
N PHE A 210 -3.96 5.96 -15.50
CA PHE A 210 -3.65 7.20 -14.78
C PHE A 210 -3.74 7.02 -13.27
N VAL A 211 -4.74 6.25 -12.80
CA VAL A 211 -4.92 5.97 -11.38
C VAL A 211 -3.80 5.07 -10.84
N ASP A 212 -3.38 4.07 -11.61
CA ASP A 212 -2.25 3.21 -11.26
C ASP A 212 -0.94 4.00 -11.18
N GLU A 213 -0.73 4.96 -12.07
CA GLU A 213 0.46 5.83 -12.03
C GLU A 213 0.41 6.82 -10.86
N ALA A 214 -0.77 7.37 -10.57
CA ALA A 214 -0.97 8.21 -9.40
C ALA A 214 -0.74 7.44 -8.09
N GLU A 215 -1.18 6.19 -8.00
CA GLU A 215 -0.92 5.30 -6.86
C GLU A 215 0.59 5.10 -6.64
N ARG A 216 1.35 4.83 -7.71
CA ARG A 216 2.81 4.70 -7.65
C ARG A 216 3.48 6.00 -7.21
N SER A 217 3.08 7.12 -7.80
CA SER A 217 3.60 8.45 -7.45
C SER A 217 3.34 8.80 -5.98
N LEU A 218 2.13 8.50 -5.48
CA LEU A 218 1.77 8.70 -4.07
C LEU A 218 2.52 7.73 -3.14
N HIS A 219 2.78 6.50 -3.60
CA HIS A 219 3.60 5.54 -2.87
C HIS A 219 5.05 6.05 -2.69
N ASP A 220 5.64 6.60 -3.74
CA ASP A 220 6.99 7.16 -3.65
C ASP A 220 7.01 8.41 -2.78
N ALA A 221 6.02 9.29 -2.93
CA ALA A 221 5.87 10.49 -2.11
C ALA A 221 5.75 10.15 -0.62
N LYS A 222 4.92 9.17 -0.23
CA LYS A 222 4.81 8.76 1.19
C LYS A 222 6.14 8.19 1.72
N CYS A 223 6.88 7.45 0.90
CA CYS A 223 8.20 6.92 1.27
C CYS A 223 9.20 8.05 1.52
N VAL A 224 9.22 9.06 0.65
CA VAL A 224 10.08 10.25 0.79
C VAL A 224 9.75 11.02 2.06
N VAL A 225 8.47 11.31 2.31
CA VAL A 225 8.05 12.04 3.52
C VAL A 225 8.38 11.27 4.80
N ARG A 226 8.14 9.95 4.83
CA ARG A 226 8.59 9.08 5.95
C ARG A 226 10.08 9.24 6.20
N ASN A 227 10.89 9.16 5.14
CA ASN A 227 12.34 9.21 5.25
C ASN A 227 12.81 10.53 5.87
N VAL A 228 12.17 11.65 5.51
CA VAL A 228 12.48 12.97 6.12
C VAL A 228 12.09 13.03 7.59
N ILE A 229 10.94 12.44 7.96
CA ILE A 229 10.48 12.42 9.36
C ILE A 229 11.42 11.58 10.24
N GLN A 230 11.90 10.44 9.72
CA GLN A 230 12.78 9.54 10.46
C GLN A 230 14.25 9.99 10.45
N ASP A 231 14.71 10.56 9.35
CA ASP A 231 16.07 11.07 9.16
C ASP A 231 16.02 12.49 8.58
N PRO A 232 16.02 13.54 9.42
CA PRO A 232 15.73 14.93 9.02
C PRO A 232 16.93 15.62 8.35
N TRP A 233 17.60 14.93 7.43
CA TRP A 233 18.67 15.48 6.61
C TRP A 233 18.19 15.61 5.17
N LEU A 234 18.26 16.83 4.65
CA LEU A 234 17.94 17.16 3.27
C LEU A 234 19.21 17.55 2.52
N VAL A 235 19.20 17.29 1.22
CA VAL A 235 20.21 17.75 0.27
C VAL A 235 19.53 18.44 -0.91
N ALA A 236 20.27 19.30 -1.60
CA ALA A 236 19.83 19.88 -2.86
C ALA A 236 19.51 18.77 -3.88
N GLY A 237 18.51 18.98 -4.73
CA GLY A 237 18.20 18.10 -5.86
C GLY A 237 19.00 18.45 -7.13
N GLY A 238 18.45 18.10 -8.30
CA GLY A 238 18.95 18.59 -9.60
C GLY A 238 20.37 18.16 -9.96
N GLY A 239 20.87 17.05 -9.38
CA GLY A 239 22.24 16.56 -9.61
C GLY A 239 23.33 17.29 -8.81
N ALA A 240 22.98 18.26 -7.95
CA ALA A 240 23.96 19.01 -7.15
C ALA A 240 24.78 18.10 -6.20
N PRO A 241 24.18 17.14 -5.46
CA PRO A 241 24.95 16.25 -4.59
C PRO A 241 25.96 15.40 -5.38
N GLU A 242 25.57 14.90 -6.55
CA GLU A 242 26.41 14.07 -7.39
C GLU A 242 27.64 14.83 -7.91
N ILE A 243 27.47 16.08 -8.36
CA ILE A 243 28.59 16.95 -8.76
C ILE A 243 29.52 17.22 -7.57
N GLU A 244 28.96 17.60 -6.42
CA GLU A 244 29.75 17.89 -5.22
C GLU A 244 30.58 16.67 -4.78
N ILE A 245 29.98 15.48 -4.78
CA ILE A 245 30.66 14.24 -4.43
C ILE A 245 31.73 13.92 -5.48
N SER A 246 31.43 14.05 -6.78
CA SER A 246 32.40 13.85 -7.86
C SER A 246 33.63 14.73 -7.69
N MET A 247 33.44 16.02 -7.42
CA MET A 247 34.54 16.96 -7.24
C MET A 247 35.41 16.63 -6.03
N ARG A 248 34.78 16.31 -4.89
CA ARG A 248 35.54 15.89 -3.70
C ARG A 248 36.28 14.57 -3.88
N LEU A 249 35.70 13.62 -4.61
CA LEU A 249 36.37 12.36 -4.94
C LEU A 249 37.55 12.58 -5.90
N LYS A 250 37.44 13.49 -6.87
CA LYS A 250 38.56 13.89 -7.75
C LYS A 250 39.69 14.55 -6.96
N GLU A 251 39.37 15.36 -5.96
CA GLU A 251 40.37 15.92 -5.04
C GLU A 251 41.01 14.84 -4.17
N TYR A 252 40.20 13.96 -3.57
CA TYR A 252 40.67 12.82 -2.78
C TYR A 252 41.59 11.90 -3.59
N ALA A 253 41.29 11.67 -4.87
CA ALA A 253 42.12 10.88 -5.78
C ALA A 253 43.55 11.43 -5.94
N ARG A 254 43.79 12.74 -5.73
CA ARG A 254 45.13 13.33 -5.79
C ARG A 254 46.06 12.85 -4.67
N GLY A 255 45.50 12.37 -3.57
CA GLY A 255 46.28 11.78 -2.46
C GLY A 255 46.85 10.39 -2.77
N PHE A 256 46.47 9.78 -3.89
CA PHE A 256 46.91 8.44 -4.30
C PHE A 256 47.83 8.52 -5.52
N SER A 257 48.84 7.65 -5.55
CA SER A 257 49.75 7.48 -6.68
C SER A 257 49.67 6.03 -7.16
N GLY A 258 48.85 5.74 -8.18
CA GLY A 258 48.69 4.35 -8.64
C GLY A 258 47.40 4.07 -9.41
N ARG A 259 47.04 2.79 -9.50
CA ARG A 259 45.81 2.33 -10.20
C ARG A 259 44.54 2.70 -9.42
N GLU A 260 44.66 2.82 -8.10
CA GLU A 260 43.61 3.25 -7.18
C GLU A 260 43.15 4.67 -7.52
N GLN A 261 44.10 5.56 -7.84
CA GLN A 261 43.78 6.92 -8.29
C GLN A 261 42.87 6.91 -9.53
N LEU A 262 43.19 6.07 -10.52
CA LEU A 262 42.38 5.94 -11.73
C LEU A 262 40.98 5.40 -11.43
N ALA A 263 40.87 4.42 -10.54
CA ALA A 263 39.58 3.86 -10.13
C ALA A 263 38.70 4.91 -9.41
N ILE A 264 39.28 5.69 -8.49
CA ILE A 264 38.56 6.77 -7.79
C ILE A 264 38.11 7.85 -8.77
N MET A 265 38.97 8.26 -9.72
CA MET A 265 38.59 9.24 -10.75
C MET A 265 37.43 8.73 -11.61
N LYS A 266 37.46 7.46 -12.02
CA LYS A 266 36.38 6.86 -12.82
C LYS A 266 35.07 6.70 -12.05
N PHE A 267 35.15 6.37 -10.76
CA PHE A 267 33.97 6.38 -9.89
C PHE A 267 33.38 7.80 -9.77
N ALA A 268 34.22 8.82 -9.61
CA ALA A 268 33.77 10.21 -9.56
C ALA A 268 33.12 10.66 -10.87
N GLU A 269 33.69 10.30 -12.02
CA GLU A 269 33.11 10.56 -13.35
C GLU A 269 31.74 9.86 -13.50
N ALA A 270 31.61 8.62 -13.04
CA ALA A 270 30.34 7.89 -13.11
C ALA A 270 29.19 8.54 -12.31
N LEU A 271 29.49 9.28 -11.24
CA LEU A 271 28.46 10.03 -10.50
C LEU A 271 27.89 11.21 -11.32
N GLU A 272 28.68 11.77 -12.24
CA GLU A 272 28.24 12.87 -13.11
C GLU A 272 27.21 12.42 -14.17
N GLU A 273 26.97 11.11 -14.30
CA GLU A 273 25.97 10.54 -15.21
C GLU A 273 24.55 11.02 -14.90
N ILE A 274 24.21 11.22 -13.61
CA ILE A 274 22.88 11.69 -13.20
C ILE A 274 22.60 13.10 -13.75
N PRO A 275 23.43 14.13 -13.48
CA PRO A 275 23.22 15.45 -14.07
C PRO A 275 23.33 15.46 -15.60
N LEU A 276 24.19 14.63 -16.21
CA LEU A 276 24.24 14.47 -17.66
C LEU A 276 22.90 13.97 -18.22
N THR A 277 22.36 12.91 -17.64
CA THR A 277 21.06 12.35 -18.04
C THR A 277 19.92 13.35 -17.85
N LEU A 278 19.96 14.18 -16.78
CA LEU A 278 19.00 15.26 -16.59
C LEU A 278 19.10 16.32 -17.70
N ALA A 279 20.31 16.71 -18.09
CA ALA A 279 20.53 17.66 -19.18
C ALA A 279 20.03 17.09 -20.52
N GLU A 280 20.38 15.85 -20.85
CA GLU A 280 19.97 15.16 -22.08
C GLU A 280 18.45 15.05 -22.20
N ASN A 281 17.78 14.56 -21.15
CA ASN A 281 16.32 14.42 -21.13
C ASN A 281 15.59 15.77 -21.20
N SER A 282 16.27 16.86 -20.83
CA SER A 282 15.75 18.23 -20.91
C SER A 282 16.09 18.94 -22.23
N GLY A 283 16.81 18.27 -23.15
CA GLY A 283 17.24 18.84 -24.43
C GLY A 283 18.34 19.90 -24.32
N LEU A 284 19.09 19.92 -23.21
CA LEU A 284 20.23 20.81 -22.99
C LEU A 284 21.52 20.16 -23.53
N ASP A 285 22.54 20.96 -23.81
CA ASP A 285 23.87 20.43 -24.12
C ASP A 285 24.53 19.90 -22.83
N PRO A 286 24.77 18.58 -22.71
CA PRO A 286 25.32 18.00 -21.48
C PRO A 286 26.74 18.47 -21.18
N VAL A 287 27.52 18.83 -22.20
CA VAL A 287 28.90 19.30 -22.06
C VAL A 287 28.92 20.67 -21.41
N ASP A 288 28.11 21.59 -21.93
CA ASP A 288 28.01 22.95 -21.40
C ASP A 288 27.53 22.94 -19.94
N ILE A 289 26.50 22.14 -19.64
CA ILE A 289 25.93 22.02 -18.30
C ILE A 289 26.95 21.47 -17.30
N ILE A 290 27.70 20.41 -17.64
CA ILE A 290 28.74 19.87 -16.76
C ILE A 290 29.83 20.91 -16.48
N VAL A 291 30.25 21.67 -17.50
CA VAL A 291 31.26 22.72 -17.35
C VAL A 291 30.76 23.81 -16.40
N GLU A 292 29.51 24.26 -16.59
CA GLU A 292 28.87 25.28 -15.74
C GLU A 292 28.74 24.80 -14.29
N LEU A 293 28.23 23.58 -14.06
CA LEU A 293 28.08 22.99 -12.73
C LEU A 293 29.43 22.87 -12.01
N ARG A 294 30.46 22.34 -12.67
CA ARG A 294 31.81 22.23 -12.07
C ARG A 294 32.38 23.60 -11.72
N ALA A 295 32.18 24.60 -12.59
CA ALA A 295 32.64 25.96 -12.34
C ALA A 295 31.94 26.58 -11.10
N ALA A 296 30.63 26.36 -10.95
CA ALA A 296 29.86 26.82 -9.78
C ALA A 296 30.32 26.15 -8.48
N HIS A 297 30.43 24.82 -8.47
CA HIS A 297 30.88 24.07 -7.29
C HIS A 297 32.34 24.38 -6.92
N THR A 298 33.21 24.69 -7.89
CA THR A 298 34.59 25.13 -7.61
C THR A 298 34.61 26.46 -6.85
N LYS A 299 33.62 27.33 -7.06
CA LYS A 299 33.43 28.58 -6.32
C LYS A 299 32.82 28.38 -4.93
N GLY A 300 32.51 27.14 -4.54
CA GLY A 300 31.90 26.79 -3.27
C GLY A 300 30.37 26.79 -3.28
N GLU A 301 29.74 26.91 -4.45
CA GLU A 301 28.28 26.89 -4.59
C GLU A 301 27.74 25.44 -4.60
N LYS A 302 27.72 24.80 -3.43
CA LYS A 302 27.46 23.35 -3.28
C LYS A 302 26.03 22.90 -3.59
N ASN A 303 25.08 23.83 -3.64
CA ASN A 303 23.66 23.55 -3.85
C ASN A 303 23.25 23.77 -5.31
N THR A 304 24.21 24.10 -6.17
CA THR A 304 23.95 24.47 -7.55
C THR A 304 23.69 23.22 -8.38
N GLY A 305 22.53 23.16 -9.05
CA GLY A 305 22.09 22.01 -9.81
C GLY A 305 21.34 22.43 -11.08
N ILE A 306 20.82 21.45 -11.81
CA ILE A 306 20.09 21.67 -13.06
C ILE A 306 18.61 21.87 -12.74
N ASN A 307 18.09 23.06 -13.05
CA ASN A 307 16.66 23.28 -13.15
C ASN A 307 16.21 22.93 -14.58
N VAL A 308 15.58 21.76 -14.72
CA VAL A 308 15.13 21.21 -16.01
C VAL A 308 14.01 22.03 -16.67
N PHE A 309 13.24 22.80 -15.88
CA PHE A 309 12.15 23.63 -16.42
C PHE A 309 12.67 24.95 -17.00
N THR A 310 13.65 25.57 -16.35
CA THR A 310 14.26 26.81 -16.86
C THR A 310 15.42 26.54 -17.81
N GLY A 311 15.93 25.30 -17.85
CA GLY A 311 17.09 24.92 -18.64
C GLY A 311 18.40 25.55 -18.15
N LYS A 312 18.49 25.88 -16.87
CA LYS A 312 19.60 26.66 -16.31
C LYS A 312 20.15 26.02 -15.05
N VAL A 313 21.42 26.30 -14.79
CA VAL A 313 22.07 25.96 -13.53
C VAL A 313 21.70 27.01 -12.48
N THR A 314 21.03 26.58 -11.42
CA THR A 314 20.57 27.47 -10.33
C THR A 314 20.76 26.83 -8.96
N ASP A 315 20.60 27.64 -7.90
CA ASP A 315 20.67 27.18 -6.52
C ASP A 315 19.40 26.42 -6.16
N MET A 316 19.49 25.09 -6.12
CA MET A 316 18.33 24.19 -5.96
C MET A 316 17.64 24.37 -4.61
N LEU A 317 18.39 24.78 -3.58
CA LEU A 317 17.83 25.03 -2.25
C LEU A 317 16.90 26.26 -2.28
N LYS A 318 17.29 27.31 -3.01
CA LYS A 318 16.46 28.53 -3.17
C LYS A 318 15.21 28.28 -4.01
N GLU A 319 15.31 27.37 -4.98
CA GLU A 319 14.17 26.91 -5.79
C GLU A 319 13.25 25.95 -5.02
N GLY A 320 13.62 25.52 -3.81
CA GLY A 320 12.86 24.55 -3.01
C GLY A 320 12.96 23.11 -3.51
N ILE A 321 13.91 22.82 -4.40
CA ILE A 321 14.14 21.48 -4.96
C ILE A 321 15.11 20.73 -4.04
N VAL A 322 14.56 19.90 -3.17
CA VAL A 322 15.29 19.16 -2.14
C VAL A 322 14.90 17.69 -2.10
N GLU A 323 15.82 16.85 -1.68
CA GLU A 323 15.63 15.40 -1.55
C GLU A 323 16.18 14.90 -0.20
N PRO A 324 15.65 13.80 0.36
CA PRO A 324 16.20 13.23 1.59
C PRO A 324 17.60 12.68 1.38
N ALA A 325 18.54 13.01 2.26
CA ALA A 325 19.93 12.58 2.16
C ALA A 325 20.07 11.04 2.17
N ILE A 326 19.16 10.34 2.85
CA ILE A 326 19.12 8.86 2.88
C ILE A 326 18.94 8.25 1.49
N VAL A 327 18.23 8.92 0.58
CA VAL A 327 18.05 8.44 -0.81
C VAL A 327 19.40 8.39 -1.51
N LYS A 328 20.20 9.47 -1.42
CA LYS A 328 21.55 9.51 -2.03
C LYS A 328 22.51 8.51 -1.38
N LYS A 329 22.50 8.41 -0.04
CA LYS A 329 23.31 7.41 0.69
C LYS A 329 23.00 5.99 0.23
N GLN A 330 21.73 5.63 0.15
CA GLN A 330 21.30 4.30 -0.24
C GLN A 330 21.59 4.01 -1.71
N ALA A 331 21.35 4.98 -2.60
CA ALA A 331 21.63 4.85 -4.02
C ALA A 331 23.12 4.55 -4.28
N ILE A 332 24.02 5.36 -3.69
CA ILE A 332 25.47 5.16 -3.84
C ILE A 332 25.88 3.81 -3.25
N LYS A 333 25.39 3.46 -2.06
CA LYS A 333 25.71 2.18 -1.40
C LYS A 333 25.31 0.99 -2.28
N SER A 334 24.04 0.91 -2.68
CA SER A 334 23.52 -0.21 -3.47
C SER A 334 24.15 -0.30 -4.85
N ALA A 335 24.33 0.82 -5.55
CA ALA A 335 24.99 0.84 -6.86
C ALA A 335 26.45 0.36 -6.76
N THR A 336 27.17 0.81 -5.73
CA THR A 336 28.58 0.41 -5.50
C THR A 336 28.69 -1.07 -5.15
N GLU A 337 27.84 -1.58 -4.25
CA GLU A 337 27.82 -3.00 -3.88
C GLU A 337 27.53 -3.91 -5.09
N ALA A 338 26.54 -3.53 -5.91
CA ALA A 338 26.21 -4.26 -7.13
C ALA A 338 27.34 -4.22 -8.18
N ALA A 339 27.91 -3.04 -8.43
CA ALA A 339 29.01 -2.88 -9.38
C ALA A 339 30.25 -3.69 -8.97
N ILE A 340 30.63 -3.64 -7.69
CA ILE A 340 31.75 -4.44 -7.15
C ILE A 340 31.45 -5.94 -7.26
N ALA A 341 30.21 -6.36 -6.98
CA ALA A 341 29.83 -7.76 -7.12
C ALA A 341 30.00 -8.26 -8.56
N LEU A 342 29.56 -7.47 -9.54
CA LEU A 342 29.73 -7.79 -10.96
C LEU A 342 31.20 -7.77 -11.41
N LEU A 343 31.98 -6.78 -10.97
CA LEU A 343 33.39 -6.65 -11.32
C LEU A 343 34.27 -7.78 -10.76
N LYS A 344 33.81 -8.46 -9.70
CA LYS A 344 34.49 -9.62 -9.10
C LYS A 344 34.24 -10.92 -9.84
N ILE A 345 33.25 -10.97 -10.74
CA ILE A 345 32.96 -12.16 -11.53
C ILE A 345 34.01 -12.26 -12.63
N ASP A 346 34.84 -13.29 -12.54
CA ASP A 346 35.85 -13.63 -13.54
C ASP A 346 35.37 -14.73 -14.51
N ASP A 347 34.38 -15.53 -14.12
CA ASP A 347 33.77 -16.56 -14.97
C ASP A 347 32.26 -16.73 -14.69
N ILE A 348 31.48 -17.02 -15.74
CA ILE A 348 30.04 -17.29 -15.67
C ILE A 348 29.74 -18.64 -16.32
N ILE A 349 29.42 -19.62 -15.49
CA ILE A 349 29.00 -20.95 -15.95
C ILE A 349 27.47 -21.04 -15.87
N ALA A 350 26.81 -20.84 -17.00
CA ALA A 350 25.36 -21.00 -17.10
C ALA A 350 25.00 -22.46 -17.46
N ALA A 351 24.20 -23.12 -16.62
CA ALA A 351 23.66 -24.44 -16.93
C ALA A 351 22.60 -24.34 -18.04
N ALA A 352 22.49 -25.38 -18.87
CA ALA A 352 21.45 -25.46 -19.87
C ALA A 352 20.07 -25.44 -19.19
N ALA A 353 19.15 -24.63 -19.73
CA ALA A 353 17.77 -24.63 -19.26
C ALA A 353 17.20 -26.06 -19.32
N PRO A 354 16.53 -26.54 -18.26
CA PRO A 354 15.97 -27.88 -18.27
C PRO A 354 15.08 -28.03 -19.50
N LYS A 355 15.34 -29.05 -20.31
CA LYS A 355 14.46 -29.39 -21.44
C LYS A 355 13.08 -29.61 -20.83
N LYS A 356 12.12 -28.75 -21.18
CA LYS A 356 10.70 -29.03 -20.92
C LYS A 356 10.43 -30.40 -21.53
N GLU A 357 10.16 -31.39 -20.68
CA GLU A 357 9.59 -32.66 -21.14
C GLU A 357 8.37 -32.28 -21.97
N LYS A 358 8.41 -32.60 -23.26
CA LYS A 358 7.20 -32.56 -24.07
C LYS A 358 6.29 -33.57 -23.41
N GLU A 359 5.24 -33.11 -22.73
CA GLU A 359 4.10 -33.95 -22.42
C GLU A 359 3.75 -34.67 -23.73
N GLU A 360 3.98 -35.98 -23.75
CA GLU A 360 3.46 -36.83 -24.81
C GLU A 360 1.95 -36.60 -24.81
N LYS A 361 1.47 -35.90 -25.83
CA LYS A 361 0.06 -35.93 -26.19
C LYS A 361 -0.28 -37.40 -26.40
N ARG A 362 -0.89 -38.03 -25.40
CA ARG A 362 -1.66 -39.26 -25.60
C ARG A 362 -2.65 -38.96 -26.72
N GLY A 363 -2.36 -39.48 -27.90
CA GLY A 363 -3.26 -39.40 -29.04
C GLY A 363 -4.59 -40.06 -28.70
N PRO A 364 -5.69 -39.65 -29.33
CA PRO A 364 -6.98 -40.30 -29.11
C PRO A 364 -6.87 -41.76 -29.54
N GLU A 365 -7.31 -42.68 -28.67
CA GLU A 365 -7.56 -44.06 -29.05
C GLU A 365 -8.55 -44.06 -30.21
N SER A 366 -8.09 -44.47 -31.39
CA SER A 366 -8.96 -44.75 -32.52
C SER A 366 -9.65 -46.09 -32.26
N GLU A 367 -10.88 -46.04 -31.76
CA GLU A 367 -11.85 -47.14 -31.85
C GLU A 367 -12.11 -47.43 -33.34
N GLY A 368 -11.37 -48.39 -33.89
CA GLY A 368 -11.70 -49.02 -35.16
C GLY A 368 -12.81 -50.03 -34.95
N LEU A 369 -14.07 -49.60 -35.07
CA LEU A 369 -15.18 -50.51 -35.36
C LEU A 369 -14.96 -51.08 -36.76
N GLY A 370 -14.51 -52.32 -36.83
CA GLY A 370 -14.68 -53.16 -38.00
C GLY A 370 -16.12 -53.67 -38.06
N MET A 371 -16.88 -53.18 -39.04
CA MET A 371 -18.04 -53.92 -39.56
C MET A 371 -17.72 -54.29 -41.02
N ALA A 372 -17.59 -55.59 -41.23
CA ALA A 372 -17.64 -56.24 -42.53
C ALA A 372 -19.02 -56.90 -42.66
N GLU A 373 -19.57 -56.73 -43.87
CA GLU A 373 -20.75 -57.37 -44.50
C GLU A 373 -22.15 -56.92 -44.06
#